data_AF-A0A2T6LX22-F1
#
_entry.id   AF-A0A2T6LX22-F1
#
_cell.length_a   1.000
_cell.length_b   1.000
_cell.length_c   1.000
_cell.angle_alpha   90.00
_cell.angle_beta   90.00
_cell.angle_gamma   90.00
#
_symmetry.space_group_name_H-M   'P 1'
#
loop_
_entity.id
_entity.type
_entity.pdbx_description
1 polymer ?
#
loop_
_entity_poly.entity_id
_entity_poly.type
_entity_poly.pdbx_seq_one_letter_code
_entity_poly.pdbx_strand_id
1 'polypeptide(L)'
;MDIETQREIFTEAVEALGGPRTVAQQLGVTERTIFRLTSGQSRIHEGWLEDISKALIAHADHCRKLEQRLHPAFAANRTEAQATPPRHDGNASRRKPKADPQRVAQAARALGLTSED
;
A
#
# COMPACT_ATOMS: atom_id res chain seq x y z
N MET A 1 28.22 -12.58 1.34
CA MET A 1 27.09 -13.54 1.32
C MET A 1 27.69 -14.91 1.08
N ASP A 2 27.40 -15.87 1.95
CA ASP A 2 27.79 -17.26 1.71
C ASP A 2 26.93 -17.89 0.59
N ILE A 3 27.40 -19.02 0.06
CA ILE A 3 26.78 -19.67 -1.10
C ILE A 3 25.37 -20.20 -0.78
N GLU A 4 25.12 -20.63 0.46
CA GLU A 4 23.84 -21.17 0.86
C GLU A 4 22.79 -20.06 0.95
N THR A 5 23.09 -18.96 1.64
CA THR A 5 22.25 -17.76 1.68
C THR A 5 21.95 -17.23 0.27
N GLN A 6 22.95 -17.21 -0.63
CA GLN A 6 22.74 -16.76 -2.00
C GLN A 6 21.75 -17.65 -2.76
N ARG A 7 21.84 -18.98 -2.57
CA ARG A 7 20.94 -19.95 -3.20
C ARG A 7 19.53 -19.88 -2.60
N GLU A 8 19.41 -19.67 -1.30
CA GLU A 8 18.13 -19.50 -0.62
C GLU A 8 17.39 -18.27 -1.15
N ILE A 9 18.04 -17.11 -1.20
CA ILE A 9 17.46 -15.88 -1.74
C ILE A 9 17.10 -16.06 -3.23
N PHE A 10 17.96 -16.70 -4.02
CA PHE A 10 17.66 -16.97 -5.43
C PHE A 10 16.44 -17.90 -5.58
N THR A 11 16.32 -18.92 -4.72
CA THR A 11 15.18 -19.85 -4.74
C THR A 11 13.90 -19.14 -4.34
N GLU A 12 13.93 -18.31 -3.30
CA GLU A 12 12.79 -17.49 -2.89
C GLU A 12 12.34 -16.53 -4.01
N ALA A 13 13.29 -15.91 -4.71
CA ALA A 13 13.00 -15.07 -5.87
C ALA A 13 12.32 -15.86 -7.01
N VAL A 14 12.77 -17.10 -7.27
CA VAL A 14 12.16 -17.97 -8.27
C VAL A 14 10.72 -18.33 -7.90
N GLU A 15 10.46 -18.66 -6.64
CA GLU A 15 9.12 -18.95 -6.14
C GLU A 15 8.21 -17.72 -6.24
N ALA A 16 8.70 -16.53 -5.85
CA ALA A 16 7.96 -15.28 -5.94
C ALA A 16 7.54 -14.92 -7.38
N LEU A 17 8.36 -15.30 -8.37
CA LEU A 17 8.07 -15.11 -9.80
C LEU A 17 7.14 -16.19 -10.39
N GLY A 18 6.69 -17.15 -9.60
CA GLY A 18 5.79 -18.22 -10.03
C GLY A 18 6.51 -19.51 -10.46
N GLY A 19 7.71 -19.73 -9.94
CA GLY A 19 8.43 -21.00 -10.00
C GLY A 19 9.38 -21.18 -11.20
N PRO A 20 10.11 -22.32 -11.25
CA PRO A 20 11.22 -22.53 -12.18
C PRO A 20 10.86 -22.41 -13.66
N ARG A 21 9.68 -22.92 -14.04
CA ARG A 21 9.20 -22.86 -15.43
C ARG A 21 8.95 -21.43 -15.90
N THR A 22 8.32 -20.61 -15.05
CA THR A 22 7.99 -19.22 -15.37
C THR A 22 9.26 -18.39 -15.52
N VAL A 23 10.20 -18.54 -14.58
CA VAL A 23 11.50 -17.85 -14.63
C VAL A 23 12.31 -18.28 -15.85
N ALA A 24 12.33 -19.57 -16.18
CA ALA A 24 13.03 -20.06 -17.36
C ALA A 24 12.51 -19.41 -18.65
N GLN A 25 11.19 -19.27 -18.79
CA GLN A 25 10.57 -18.58 -19.92
C GLN A 25 10.91 -17.08 -19.95
N GLN A 26 10.87 -16.40 -18.80
CA GLN A 26 11.20 -14.98 -18.70
C GLN A 26 12.67 -14.69 -19.05
N LEU A 27 13.58 -15.55 -18.61
CA LEU A 27 15.02 -15.39 -18.81
C LEU A 27 15.53 -15.99 -20.13
N GLY A 28 14.66 -16.63 -20.92
CA GLY A 28 15.04 -17.24 -22.20
C GLY A 28 15.97 -18.45 -22.06
N VAL A 29 15.84 -19.20 -20.97
CA VAL A 29 16.69 -20.37 -20.65
C VAL A 29 15.85 -21.62 -20.45
N THR A 30 16.50 -22.77 -20.31
CA THR A 30 15.79 -24.03 -20.03
C THR A 30 15.40 -24.12 -18.56
N GLU A 31 14.26 -24.76 -18.27
CA GLU A 31 13.84 -25.05 -16.89
C GLU A 31 14.89 -25.86 -16.12
N ARG A 32 15.59 -26.76 -16.82
CA ARG A 32 16.72 -27.52 -16.27
C ARG A 32 17.84 -26.61 -15.77
N THR A 33 18.08 -25.46 -16.41
CA THR A 33 19.08 -24.49 -15.97
C THR A 33 18.69 -23.90 -14.62
N ILE A 34 17.44 -23.46 -14.47
CA ILE A 34 16.93 -22.91 -13.21
C ILE A 34 16.99 -23.97 -12.11
N PHE A 35 16.56 -25.19 -12.40
CA PHE A 35 16.62 -26.31 -11.44
C PHE A 35 18.06 -26.59 -10.97
N ARG A 36 19.05 -26.54 -11.86
CA ARG A 36 20.45 -26.74 -11.48
C ARG A 36 20.97 -25.65 -10.55
N LEU A 37 20.53 -24.42 -10.73
CA LEU A 37 20.90 -23.29 -9.88
C LEU A 37 20.26 -23.41 -8.49
N THR A 38 18.95 -23.67 -8.43
CA THR A 38 18.21 -23.79 -7.16
C THR A 38 18.59 -25.05 -6.37
N SER A 39 18.93 -26.15 -7.02
CA SER A 39 19.44 -27.36 -6.37
C SER A 39 20.92 -27.30 -5.97
N GLY A 40 21.65 -26.25 -6.37
CA GLY A 40 23.09 -26.12 -6.12
C GLY A 40 23.98 -27.01 -7.01
N GLN A 41 23.41 -27.69 -8.02
CA GLN A 41 24.19 -28.39 -9.05
C GLN A 41 24.99 -27.45 -9.95
N SER A 42 24.68 -26.16 -9.93
CA SER A 42 25.42 -25.12 -10.65
C SER A 42 25.56 -23.88 -9.77
N ARG A 43 26.68 -23.18 -9.91
CA ARG A 43 26.95 -21.96 -9.15
C ARG A 43 26.12 -20.81 -9.70
N ILE A 44 25.51 -20.05 -8.79
CA ILE A 44 24.85 -18.79 -9.13
C ILE A 44 25.92 -17.71 -9.23
N HIS A 45 26.07 -17.14 -10.42
CA HIS A 45 26.98 -16.03 -10.69
C HIS A 45 26.24 -14.70 -10.66
N GLU A 46 26.98 -13.60 -10.60
CA GLU A 46 26.42 -12.25 -10.50
C GLU A 46 25.39 -11.93 -11.59
N GLY A 47 25.62 -12.35 -12.84
CA GLY A 47 24.65 -12.16 -13.93
C GLY A 47 23.28 -12.79 -13.64
N TRP A 48 23.23 -13.96 -12.99
CA TRP A 48 21.95 -14.58 -12.59
C TRP A 48 21.24 -13.78 -11.50
N LEU A 49 22.00 -13.18 -10.58
CA LEU A 49 21.45 -12.33 -9.53
C LEU A 49 20.92 -11.02 -10.12
N GLU A 50 21.62 -10.44 -11.09
CA GLU A 50 21.18 -9.23 -11.77
C GLU A 50 19.90 -9.49 -12.59
N ASP A 51 19.86 -10.60 -13.34
CA ASP A 51 18.72 -10.97 -14.18
C ASP A 51 17.48 -11.27 -13.34
N ILE A 52 17.62 -12.04 -12.25
CA ILE A 52 16.49 -12.32 -11.35
C ILE A 52 16.01 -11.05 -10.64
N SER A 53 16.92 -10.13 -10.28
CA SER A 53 16.57 -8.84 -9.68
C SER A 53 15.76 -7.98 -10.66
N LYS A 54 16.17 -7.88 -11.93
CA LYS A 54 15.42 -7.18 -12.98
C LYS A 54 14.03 -7.79 -13.18
N ALA A 55 13.94 -9.13 -13.18
CA ALA A 55 12.67 -9.83 -13.30
C ALA A 55 11.73 -9.52 -12.12
N LEU A 56 12.23 -9.51 -10.88
CA LEU A 56 11.47 -9.14 -9.69
C LEU A 56 10.93 -7.71 -9.76
N ILE A 57 11.76 -6.75 -10.18
CA ILE A 57 11.34 -5.34 -10.33
C ILE A 57 10.21 -5.23 -11.36
N ALA A 58 10.38 -5.87 -12.52
CA ALA A 58 9.36 -5.87 -13.57
C ALA A 58 8.04 -6.54 -13.09
N HIS A 59 8.15 -7.63 -12.31
CA HIS A 59 7.00 -8.29 -11.73
C HIS A 59 6.28 -7.41 -10.70
N ALA A 60 7.03 -6.76 -9.80
CA ALA A 60 6.48 -5.83 -8.82
C ALA A 60 5.75 -4.64 -9.48
N ASP A 61 6.31 -4.09 -10.55
CA ASP A 61 5.66 -3.02 -11.32
C ASP A 61 4.38 -3.49 -12.00
N HIS A 62 4.36 -4.71 -12.52
CA HIS A 62 3.16 -5.31 -13.07
C HIS A 62 2.08 -5.49 -12.00
N CYS A 63 2.44 -6.03 -10.84
CA CYS A 63 1.54 -6.19 -9.70
C CYS A 63 0.99 -4.84 -9.22
N ARG A 64 1.83 -3.79 -9.16
CA ARG A 64 1.37 -2.43 -8.81
C ARG A 64 0.37 -1.87 -9.83
N LYS A 65 0.61 -2.07 -11.13
CA LYS A 65 -0.33 -1.64 -12.19
C LYS A 65 -1.65 -2.40 -12.09
N LEU A 66 -1.61 -3.69 -11.79
CA LEU A 66 -2.82 -4.50 -11.57
C LEU A 66 -3.56 -4.03 -10.32
N GLU A 67 -2.86 -3.78 -9.22
CA GLU A 67 -3.44 -3.27 -7.98
C GLU A 67 -4.18 -1.96 -8.21
N GLN A 68 -3.56 -0.97 -8.88
CA GLN A 68 -4.21 0.29 -9.24
C GLN A 68 -5.47 0.06 -10.08
N ARG A 69 -5.42 -0.89 -11.02
CA ARG A 69 -6.56 -1.27 -11.87
C ARG A 69 -7.60 -2.14 -11.19
N LEU A 70 -7.35 -2.66 -10.00
CA LEU A 70 -8.34 -3.44 -9.23
C LEU A 70 -8.87 -2.66 -8.04
N HIS A 71 -8.12 -1.67 -7.56
CA HIS A 71 -8.47 -0.91 -6.37
C HIS A 71 -9.78 -0.13 -6.60
N PRO A 72 -10.82 -0.31 -5.76
CA PRO A 72 -12.12 0.35 -5.95
C PRO A 72 -12.05 1.88 -5.87
N ALA A 73 -11.08 2.42 -5.13
CA ALA A 73 -10.88 3.87 -5.05
C ALA A 73 -10.24 4.47 -6.31
N PHE A 74 -9.70 3.66 -7.22
CA PHE A 74 -9.12 4.17 -8.46
C PHE A 74 -10.24 4.70 -9.36
N ALA A 75 -10.08 5.93 -9.86
CA ALA A 75 -11.17 6.66 -10.53
C ALA A 75 -11.77 5.89 -11.71
N ALA A 76 -10.96 5.12 -12.45
CA ALA A 76 -11.41 4.32 -13.58
C ALA A 76 -12.23 3.07 -13.21
N ASN A 77 -12.20 2.65 -11.94
CA ASN A 77 -12.93 1.47 -11.44
C ASN A 77 -14.21 1.81 -10.68
N ARG A 78 -14.45 3.10 -10.42
CA ARG A 78 -15.67 3.52 -9.74
C ARG A 78 -16.83 3.38 -10.70
N THR A 79 -17.85 2.63 -10.29
CA THR A 79 -19.16 2.71 -10.95
C THR A 79 -19.71 4.13 -10.86
N GLU A 80 -20.62 4.52 -11.74
CA GLU A 80 -21.22 5.87 -11.75
C GLU A 80 -21.82 6.25 -10.38
N ALA A 81 -22.40 5.28 -9.67
CA ALA A 81 -22.94 5.44 -8.32
C ALA A 81 -21.86 5.72 -7.25
N GLN A 82 -20.63 5.23 -7.44
CA GLN A 82 -19.49 5.41 -6.54
C GLN A 82 -18.59 6.61 -6.91
N ALA A 83 -18.72 7.11 -8.15
CA ALA A 83 -18.00 8.29 -8.63
C ALA A 83 -18.60 9.60 -8.06
N THR A 84 -19.86 9.56 -7.63
CA THR A 84 -20.51 10.69 -6.96
C THR A 84 -19.92 10.81 -5.55
N PRO A 85 -19.17 11.88 -5.21
CA PRO A 85 -18.78 12.11 -3.83
C PRO A 85 -20.06 12.20 -2.98
N PRO A 86 -20.06 11.70 -1.73
CA PRO A 86 -21.21 11.91 -0.86
C PRO A 86 -21.51 13.41 -0.89
N ARG A 87 -22.73 13.77 -1.29
CA ARG A 87 -23.18 15.15 -1.21
C ARG A 87 -22.92 15.57 0.22
N HIS A 88 -21.90 16.38 0.41
CA HIS A 88 -21.67 17.03 1.68
C HIS A 88 -22.79 18.06 1.73
N ASP A 89 -23.96 17.64 2.19
CA ASP A 89 -25.04 18.52 2.56
C ASP A 89 -24.48 19.34 3.70
N GLY A 90 -23.89 20.48 3.32
CA GLY A 90 -23.33 21.43 4.24
C GLY A 90 -24.43 21.79 5.24
N ASN A 91 -24.02 21.89 6.51
CA ASN A 91 -24.70 22.61 7.57
C ASN A 91 -25.74 21.86 8.41
N ALA A 92 -25.32 20.84 9.17
CA ALA A 92 -26.09 20.33 10.31
C ALA A 92 -25.31 20.27 11.64
N SER A 93 -24.12 20.88 11.75
CA SER A 93 -23.35 20.84 13.00
C SER A 93 -22.53 22.09 13.24
N ARG A 94 -23.22 23.18 13.62
CA ARG A 94 -22.70 24.25 14.49
C ARG A 94 -23.81 25.24 14.89
N ARG A 95 -24.89 24.75 15.49
CA ARG A 95 -25.67 25.61 16.41
C ARG A 95 -25.09 25.42 17.80
N LYS A 96 -24.12 26.26 18.18
CA LYS A 96 -23.82 26.46 19.60
C LYS A 96 -25.13 26.97 20.25
N PRO A 97 -25.56 26.42 21.40
CA PRO A 97 -26.69 27.00 22.11
C PRO A 97 -26.34 28.46 22.44
N LYS A 98 -27.19 29.39 22.00
CA LYS A 98 -27.04 30.82 22.31
C LYS A 98 -27.18 30.92 23.83
N ALA A 99 -26.10 31.29 24.52
CA ALA A 99 -26.14 31.52 25.95
C ALA A 99 -27.20 32.59 26.24
N ASP A 100 -28.16 32.25 27.10
CA ASP A 100 -29.16 33.18 27.58
C ASP A 100 -28.45 34.27 28.41
N PRO A 101 -28.43 35.55 27.97
CA PRO A 101 -27.72 36.62 28.67
C PRO A 101 -28.23 36.83 30.11
N GLN A 102 -29.45 36.39 30.44
CA GLN A 102 -29.97 36.47 31.81
C GLN A 102 -29.29 35.47 32.76
N ARG A 103 -28.88 34.29 32.27
CA ARG A 103 -28.17 33.28 33.08
C ARG A 103 -26.72 33.69 33.40
N VAL A 104 -26.07 34.39 32.48
CA VAL A 104 -24.71 34.90 32.69
C VAL A 104 -24.71 36.06 33.71
N ALA A 105 -25.72 36.94 33.65
CA ALA A 105 -25.88 38.04 34.61
C ALA A 105 -26.23 37.58 36.03
N GLN A 106 -27.07 36.53 36.18
CA GLN A 106 -27.38 35.96 37.50
C GLN A 106 -26.17 35.25 38.14
N ALA A 107 -25.36 34.55 37.35
CA ALA A 107 -24.15 33.88 37.85
C ALA A 107 -23.08 34.88 38.32
N ALA A 108 -22.91 36.02 37.62
CA ALA A 108 -21.98 37.07 38.02
C ALA A 108 -22.36 37.73 39.35
N ARG A 109 -23.66 37.94 39.59
CA ARG A 109 -24.18 38.49 40.87
C ARG A 109 -24.01 37.52 42.04
N ALA A 110 -24.20 36.22 41.82
CA ALA A 110 -24.02 35.21 42.87
C ALA A 110 -22.55 35.04 43.31
N LEU A 111 -21.60 35.46 42.48
CA LEU A 111 -20.16 35.38 42.74
C LEU A 111 -19.55 36.70 43.26
N GLY A 112 -20.37 37.73 43.54
CA GLY A 112 -19.93 38.95 44.21
C GLY A 112 -18.98 39.86 43.40
N LEU A 113 -18.93 39.71 42.07
CA LEU A 113 -18.06 40.50 41.18
C LEU A 113 -18.86 41.59 40.45
N THR A 114 -19.39 42.55 41.20
CA THR A 114 -19.73 43.88 40.66
C THR A 114 -19.41 44.93 41.73
N SER A 115 -18.21 45.52 41.66
CA SER A 115 -17.91 46.77 42.37
C SER A 115 -18.65 47.92 41.69
N GLU A 116 -19.16 48.79 42.56
CA GLU A 116 -19.89 50.03 42.32
C GLU A 116 -19.08 51.06 41.52
N ASP A 117 -19.78 51.82 40.69
CA ASP A 117 -19.82 53.28 40.78
C ASP A 117 -21.27 53.75 40.51
#